data_AF-A0A7C5N1Q1-F1
#
_entry.id   AF-A0A7C5N1Q1-F1
#
_cell.length_a   1.000
_cell.length_b   1.000
_cell.length_c   1.000
_cell.angle_alpha   90.00
_cell.angle_beta   90.00
_cell.angle_gamma   90.00
#
_symmetry.space_group_name_H-M   'P 1'
#
loop_
_entity.id
_entity.type
_entity.pdbx_description
1 polymer ?
#
loop_
_entity_poly.entity_id
_entity_poly.type
_entity_poly.pdbx_seq_one_letter_code
_entity_poly.pdbx_strand_id
1 'polypeptide(L)' 'MKHTTEEEWRCRKCGTLLGIRRAGRVHVKHKRAQFVVRGHVMAVCPRCAELNETASAPPPPPAAQPRPAA' A
#
# COMPACT_ATOMS: atom_id res chain seq x y z
N MET A 1 -18.25 -2.67 11.60
CA MET A 1 -18.05 -2.64 10.13
C MET A 1 -16.64 -2.15 9.87
N LYS A 2 -15.73 -2.98 9.34
CA LYS A 2 -14.32 -2.61 9.20
C LYS A 2 -14.18 -1.69 7.99
N HIS A 3 -14.19 -0.37 8.21
CA HIS A 3 -13.73 0.60 7.21
C HIS A 3 -12.27 0.25 6.92
N THR A 4 -12.04 -0.51 5.86
CA THR A 4 -10.68 -0.74 5.39
C THR A 4 -10.36 0.53 4.64
N THR A 5 -9.73 1.50 5.31
CA THR A 5 -9.37 2.78 4.70
C THR A 5 -8.45 2.49 3.52
N GLU A 6 -9.01 2.60 2.31
CA GLU A 6 -8.26 2.52 1.07
C GLU A 6 -7.59 3.87 0.86
N GLU A 7 -6.26 3.88 0.83
CA GLU A 7 -5.49 5.10 0.60
C GLU A 7 -4.88 5.05 -0.81
N GLU A 8 -5.17 6.07 -1.61
CA GLU A 8 -4.63 6.18 -2.95
C GLU A 8 -3.13 6.49 -2.90
N TRP A 9 -2.32 5.65 -3.54
CA TRP A 9 -0.92 5.97 -3.79
C TRP A 9 -0.79 6.66 -5.15
N ARG A 10 -0.52 7.95 -5.11
CA ARG A 10 -0.40 8.82 -6.29
C ARG A 10 1.03 9.24 -6.52
N CYS A 11 1.38 9.51 -7.78
CA CYS A 11 2.67 10.05 -8.16
C CYS A 11 2.89 11.40 -7.49
N ARG A 12 4.02 11.57 -6.79
CA ARG A 12 4.39 12.79 -6.04
C ARG A 12 4.53 14.04 -6.91
N LYS A 13 4.73 13.87 -8.23
CA LYS A 13 4.95 14.98 -9.18
C LYS A 13 3.70 15.39 -9.94
N CYS A 14 2.91 14.43 -10.44
CA CYS A 14 1.77 14.73 -11.32
C CYS A 14 0.42 14.21 -10.81
N GLY A 15 0.37 13.59 -9.63
CA GLY A 15 -0.88 13.11 -9.02
C GLY A 15 -1.51 11.88 -9.70
N THR A 16 -0.88 11.32 -10.73
CA THR A 16 -1.34 10.09 -11.41
C THR A 16 -1.44 8.95 -10.41
N LEU A 17 -2.56 8.23 -10.40
CA LEU A 17 -2.76 7.07 -9.53
C LEU A 17 -1.80 5.93 -9.92
N LEU A 18 -0.99 5.48 -8.97
CA LEU A 18 -0.03 4.37 -9.15
C LEU A 18 -0.55 3.07 -8.51
N GLY A 19 -1.31 3.19 -7.42
CA GLY A 19 -1.91 2.03 -6.75
C GLY A 19 -2.81 2.43 -5.60
N ILE A 20 -3.32 1.42 -4.88
CA ILE A 20 -4.17 1.59 -3.70
C ILE A 20 -3.54 0.82 -2.54
N ARG A 21 -3.34 1.49 -1.41
CA ARG A 21 -2.91 0.87 -0.16
C ARG A 21 -4.15 0.41 0.60
N ARG A 22 -4.22 -0.89 0.89
CA ARG A 22 -5.35 -1.50 1.62
C ARG A 22 -4.87 -2.65 2.49
N ALA A 23 -5.28 -2.66 3.76
CA ALA A 23 -5.03 -3.77 4.70
C ALA A 23 -3.55 -4.21 4.77
N GLY A 24 -2.62 -3.24 4.82
CA GLY A 24 -1.18 -3.54 4.85
C GLY A 24 -0.68 -4.19 3.56
N ARG A 25 -1.30 -3.89 2.41
CA ARG A 25 -0.85 -4.29 1.07
C ARG A 25 -0.96 -3.11 0.11
N VAL A 26 -0.21 -3.15 -0.99
CA VAL A 26 -0.30 -2.18 -2.10
C VAL A 26 -0.77 -2.90 -3.35
N HIS A 27 -1.91 -2.49 -3.88
CA HIS A 27 -2.46 -2.99 -5.12
C HIS A 27 -2.01 -2.08 -6.26
N VAL A 28 -1.23 -2.63 -7.19
CA VAL A 28 -0.69 -1.90 -8.33
C VAL A 28 -1.26 -2.52 -9.61
N LYS A 29 -1.88 -1.70 -10.46
CA LYS A 29 -2.31 -2.11 -11.79
C LYS A 29 -1.42 -1.43 -12.80
N HIS A 30 -0.68 -2.21 -13.57
CA HIS A 30 0.19 -1.70 -14.62
C HIS A 30 -0.04 -2.46 -15.92
N LYS A 31 -0.52 -1.75 -16.94
CA LYS A 31 -0.95 -2.31 -18.23
C LYS A 31 -1.95 -3.46 -18.00
N ARG A 32 -1.60 -4.68 -18.42
CA ARG A 32 -2.43 -5.90 -18.28
C ARG A 32 -2.15 -6.67 -16.99
N ALA A 33 -1.15 -6.27 -16.21
CA ALA A 33 -0.75 -6.95 -14.99
C ALA A 33 -1.35 -6.28 -13.74
N GLN A 34 -1.68 -7.09 -12.75
CA GLN A 34 -2.11 -6.66 -11.42
C GLN A 34 -1.20 -7.31 -10.39
N PHE A 35 -0.67 -6.51 -9.48
CA PHE A 35 0.24 -6.94 -8.42
C PHE A 35 -0.32 -6.56 -7.06
N VAL A 36 -0.10 -7.42 -6.08
CA VAL A 36 -0.38 -7.14 -4.67
C VAL A 36 0.92 -7.30 -3.91
N VAL A 37 1.45 -6.20 -3.38
CA VAL A 37 2.73 -6.17 -2.68
C VAL A 37 2.53 -6.04 -1.18
N ARG A 38 3.22 -6.87 -0.41
CA ARG A 38 3.43 -6.73 1.04
C ARG A 38 4.89 -6.34 1.25
N GLY A 39 5.12 -5.15 1.79
CA GLY A 39 6.44 -4.56 2.00
C GLY A 39 6.65 -3.27 1.21
N HIS A 40 7.87 -3.06 0.74
CA HIS A 40 8.25 -1.88 -0.03
C HIS A 40 7.98 -2.09 -1.54
N VAL A 41 7.48 -1.05 -2.21
CA VAL A 41 7.26 -1.05 -3.67
C VAL A 41 7.77 0.24 -4.27
N MET A 42 8.44 0.12 -5.41
CA MET A 42 8.87 1.25 -6.25
C MET A 42 8.19 1.14 -7.61
N ALA A 43 7.73 2.27 -8.14
CA ALA A 43 7.10 2.34 -9.46
C ALA A 43 7.50 3.62 -10.17
N VAL A 44 7.78 3.49 -11.47
CA VAL A 44 7.95 4.64 -12.36
C VAL A 44 6.58 5.11 -12.82
N CYS A 45 6.33 6.41 -12.69
CA CYS A 45 5.08 6.99 -13.11
C CYS A 45 4.90 6.87 -14.63
N PRO A 46 3.82 6.24 -15.12
CA PRO A 46 3.61 6.05 -16.55
C PRO A 46 3.32 7.37 -17.30
N ARG A 47 3.03 8.46 -16.57
CA ARG A 47 2.69 9.77 -17.16
C ARG A 47 3.88 10.73 -17.24
N CYS A 48 4.70 10.80 -16.20
CA CYS A 48 5.77 11.82 -16.11
C CYS A 48 7.16 11.23 -15.82
N ALA A 49 7.30 9.90 -15.85
CA ALA A 49 8.54 9.16 -15.59
C ALA A 49 9.17 9.33 -14.19
N GLU A 50 8.50 10.01 -13.26
CA GLU A 50 8.96 10.17 -11.88
C GLU A 50 9.04 8.80 -11.16
N LEU A 51 10.15 8.54 -10.46
CA LEU A 51 10.28 7.37 -9.60
C LEU A 51 9.54 7.62 -8.28
N ASN A 52 8.66 6.71 -7.91
CA ASN A 52 7.87 6.78 -6.69
C ASN A 52 8.08 5.53 -5.85
N GLU A 53 8.00 5.70 -4.54
CA GLU A 53 8.14 4.62 -3.57
C GLU A 53 7.02 4.69 -2.53
N THR A 54 6.62 3.54 -2.02
CA THR A 54 5.74 3.44 -0.85
C THR A 54 5.97 2.11 -0.14
N ALA A 55 5.65 2.08 1.16
CA ALA A 55 5.60 0.84 1.93
C ALA A 55 4.14 0.51 2.22
N SER A 56 3.77 -0.77 2.16
CA SER A 56 2.58 -1.21 2.87
C SER A 56 2.88 -1.11 4.37
N ALA A 57 2.03 -0.42 5.14
CA ALA A 57 2.20 -0.40 6.60
C ALA A 57 2.34 -1.85 7.11
N PRO A 58 3.29 -2.13 8.02
CA PRO A 58 3.34 -3.44 8.66
C PRO A 58 1.97 -3.70 9.30
N PRO A 59 1.49 -4.96 9.32
CA PRO A 59 0.29 -5.27 10.09
C PRO A 59 0.51 -4.74 11.51
N PRO A 60 -0.51 -4.11 12.15
CA PRO A 60 -0.36 -3.69 13.54
C PRO A 60 0.12 -4.90 14.33
N PRO A 61 1.11 -4.74 15.25
CA PRO A 61 1.55 -5.84 16.08
C PRO A 61 0.30 -6.48 16.70
N PRO A 62 0.22 -7.83 16.79
CA PRO A 62 -0.93 -8.47 17.40
C PRO A 62 -1.10 -7.81 18.77
N ALA A 63 -2.25 -7.16 18.98
CA ALA A 63 -2.58 -6.49 20.23
C ALA A 63 -2.20 -7.47 21.35
N ALA A 64 -1.24 -7.08 22.18
CA ALA A 64 -0.73 -7.93 23.25
C ALA A 64 -1.94 -8.38 24.05
N GLN A 65 -2.36 -9.63 23.85
CA GLN A 65 -3.46 -10.20 24.59
C GLN A 65 -3.00 -10.23 26.05
N PRO A 66 -3.75 -9.65 27.00
CA PRO A 66 -3.38 -9.73 28.40
C PRO A 66 -3.25 -11.21 28.75
N ARG A 67 -2.05 -11.60 29.20
CA ARG A 67 -1.79 -12.96 29.68
C ARG A 67 -2.83 -13.22 30.78
N PRO A 68 -3.64 -14.29 30.72
CA PRO A 68 -4.50 -14.61 31.84
C PRO A 68 -3.60 -14.86 33.06
N ALA A 69 -3.90 -14.17 34.16
CA ALA A 69 -3.29 -14.43 35.45
C ALA A 69 -3.68 -15.85 35.87
N ALA A 70 -2.67 -16.66 36.22
CA ALA A 70 -2.84 -17.99 36.80
C ALA A 70 -3.23 -17.88 38.27
#